data_AF-A0AA41VFZ4-F1
#
_entry.id   AF-A0AA41VFZ4-F1
#
_cell.length_a   1.000
_cell.length_b   1.000
_cell.length_c   1.000
_cell.angle_alpha   90.00
_cell.angle_beta   90.00
_cell.angle_gamma   90.00
#
_symmetry.space_group_name_H-M   'P 1'
#
loop_
_entity.id
_entity.type
_entity.pdbx_description
1 polymer ?
#
loop_
_entity_poly.entity_id
_entity_poly.type
_entity_poly.pdbx_seq_one_letter_code
_entity_poly.pdbx_strand_id
1 'polypeptide(L)'
;MTLLWFTAIFPQTKPPHCELFSKDCKSSTAAQLTLLFSSFILMSIGAGGIRACSISFGADQLHKKNNQSYDRLLQNFFNWYYAAAGISVVLALTVIVYIQDQFGWKVGFGVPALLMFISAASFILASSYYIKINANKSLFSGFAHVIAASVKNKHFILPPKDEDGCYHHYKDSILTVPTQKL
;
A
#
# COMPACT_ATOMS: atom_id res chain seq x y z
N MET A 1 -6.06 -12.77 2.11
CA MET A 1 -6.00 -13.53 3.38
C MET A 1 -6.93 -14.73 3.39
N THR A 2 -8.23 -14.57 3.08
CA THR A 2 -9.20 -15.68 3.06
C THR A 2 -8.81 -16.82 2.12
N LEU A 3 -8.40 -16.52 0.88
CA LEU A 3 -7.97 -17.53 -0.08
C LEU A 3 -6.75 -18.34 0.43
N LEU A 4 -5.75 -17.65 0.98
CA LEU A 4 -4.57 -18.26 1.60
C LEU A 4 -4.94 -19.10 2.83
N TRP A 5 -5.94 -18.68 3.59
CA TRP A 5 -6.41 -19.48 4.73
C TRP A 5 -7.09 -20.77 4.27
N PHE A 6 -7.87 -20.72 3.19
CA PHE A 6 -8.48 -21.92 2.59
C PHE A 6 -7.44 -22.93 2.09
N THR A 7 -6.26 -22.49 1.62
CA THR A 7 -5.19 -23.44 1.25
C THR A 7 -4.65 -24.23 2.45
N ALA A 8 -4.83 -23.73 3.67
CA ALA A 8 -4.43 -24.43 4.90
C ALA A 8 -5.57 -25.26 5.53
N ILE A 9 -6.83 -24.88 5.29
CA ILE A 9 -8.00 -25.59 5.83
C ILE A 9 -8.28 -26.88 5.05
N PHE A 10 -8.29 -26.80 3.72
CA PHE A 10 -8.72 -27.94 2.90
C PHE A 10 -7.60 -28.95 2.72
N PRO A 11 -7.79 -30.23 3.08
CA PRO A 11 -6.75 -31.24 2.93
C PRO A 11 -6.43 -31.56 1.46
N GLN A 12 -7.35 -31.28 0.52
CA GLN A 12 -7.12 -31.51 -0.91
C GLN A 12 -6.21 -30.45 -1.56
N THR A 13 -6.04 -29.28 -0.94
CA THR A 13 -5.21 -28.19 -1.47
C THR A 13 -3.77 -28.24 -0.99
N LYS A 14 -3.42 -29.22 -0.14
CA LYS A 14 -2.06 -29.50 0.34
C LYS A 14 -1.61 -30.91 -0.04
N PRO A 15 -0.31 -31.15 -0.25
CA PRO A 15 0.21 -32.50 -0.37
C PRO A 15 -0.03 -33.30 0.93
N PRO A 16 -0.08 -34.64 0.86
CA PRO A 16 -0.18 -35.48 2.04
C PRO A 16 0.98 -35.21 3.01
N HIS A 17 0.74 -35.47 4.29
CA HIS A 17 1.77 -35.27 5.30
C HIS A 17 2.96 -36.17 4.98
N CYS A 18 4.14 -35.56 4.93
CA CYS A 18 5.37 -36.22 4.59
C CYS A 18 6.39 -35.87 5.66
N GLU A 19 7.01 -36.89 6.24
CA GLU A 19 8.16 -36.72 7.11
C GLU A 19 9.39 -36.49 6.22
N LEU A 20 10.17 -35.45 6.55
CA LEU A 20 11.32 -34.98 5.77
C LEU A 20 12.37 -36.08 5.47
N PHE A 21 12.34 -37.18 6.24
CA PHE A 21 13.27 -38.31 6.15
C PHE A 21 12.67 -39.56 5.49
N SER A 22 11.40 -39.55 5.10
CA SER A 22 10.78 -40.64 4.32
C SER A 22 11.00 -40.42 2.83
N LYS A 23 11.42 -41.48 2.12
CA LYS A 23 11.77 -41.42 0.69
C LYS A 23 10.58 -41.23 -0.26
N ASP A 24 9.35 -41.38 0.23
CA ASP A 24 8.11 -41.32 -0.57
C ASP A 24 7.32 -40.01 -0.36
N CYS A 25 8.00 -38.87 -0.54
CA CYS A 25 7.37 -37.56 -0.46
C CYS A 25 6.71 -37.17 -1.79
N LYS A 26 5.37 -37.15 -1.83
CA LYS A 26 4.64 -36.72 -3.04
C LYS A 26 4.73 -35.20 -3.20
N SER A 27 5.32 -34.76 -4.32
CA SER A 27 5.41 -33.33 -4.66
C SER A 27 4.03 -32.69 -4.86
N SER A 28 3.97 -31.38 -4.65
CA SER A 28 2.76 -30.57 -4.83
C SER A 28 2.27 -30.61 -6.29
N THR A 29 0.96 -30.74 -6.48
CA THR A 29 0.38 -30.72 -7.83
C THR A 29 0.39 -29.29 -8.39
N ALA A 30 0.52 -29.13 -9.71
CA ALA A 30 0.48 -27.82 -10.37
C ALA A 30 -0.72 -26.97 -9.92
N ALA A 31 -1.91 -27.57 -9.78
CA ALA A 31 -3.12 -26.91 -9.30
C ALA A 31 -2.99 -26.34 -7.87
N GLN A 32 -2.34 -27.07 -6.96
CA GLN A 32 -2.12 -26.64 -5.57
C GLN A 32 -1.15 -25.44 -5.53
N LEU A 33 -0.11 -25.49 -6.38
CA LEU A 33 0.87 -24.41 -6.49
C LEU A 33 0.26 -23.15 -7.12
N THR A 34 -0.56 -23.29 -8.17
CA THR A 34 -1.24 -22.14 -8.79
C THR A 34 -2.22 -21.47 -7.83
N LEU A 35 -2.93 -22.25 -7.02
CA LEU A 35 -3.83 -21.74 -5.99
C LEU A 35 -3.03 -20.95 -4.92
N LEU A 36 -1.89 -21.49 -4.49
CA LEU A 36 -1.01 -20.82 -3.55
C LEU A 36 -0.48 -19.49 -4.11
N PHE A 37 0.06 -19.48 -5.34
CA PHE A 37 0.60 -18.26 -5.94
C PHE A 37 -0.48 -17.19 -6.20
N SER A 38 -1.65 -17.58 -6.69
CA SER A 38 -2.76 -16.64 -6.85
C SER A 38 -3.14 -15.98 -5.52
N SER A 39 -3.12 -16.74 -4.41
CA SER A 39 -3.38 -16.19 -3.07
C SER A 39 -2.33 -15.15 -2.64
N PHE A 40 -1.05 -15.39 -2.92
CA PHE A 40 0.02 -14.44 -2.64
C PHE A 40 -0.06 -13.18 -3.51
N ILE A 41 -0.40 -13.33 -4.80
CA ILE A 41 -0.59 -12.21 -5.72
C ILE A 41 -1.73 -11.31 -5.22
N LEU A 42 -2.90 -11.88 -4.92
CA LEU A 42 -4.04 -11.13 -4.40
C LEU A 42 -3.72 -10.45 -3.07
N MET A 43 -2.98 -11.13 -2.19
CA MET A 43 -2.51 -10.58 -0.93
C MET A 43 -1.55 -9.39 -1.13
N SER A 44 -0.62 -9.50 -2.07
CA SER A 44 0.32 -8.43 -2.40
C SER A 44 -0.40 -7.18 -2.92
N ILE A 45 -1.34 -7.37 -3.86
CA ILE A 45 -2.15 -6.29 -4.42
C ILE A 45 -2.95 -5.58 -3.31
N GLY A 46 -3.67 -6.35 -2.48
CA GLY A 46 -4.45 -5.79 -1.39
C GLY A 46 -3.61 -5.06 -0.35
N ALA A 47 -2.49 -5.65 0.06
CA ALA A 47 -1.61 -5.05 1.06
C ALA A 47 -0.91 -3.78 0.54
N GLY A 48 -0.53 -3.76 -0.74
CA GLY A 48 0.03 -2.57 -1.40
C GLY A 48 -0.99 -1.43 -1.49
N GLY A 49 -2.22 -1.74 -1.89
CA GLY A 49 -3.30 -0.75 -2.01
C GLY A 49 -3.65 -0.12 -0.67
N ILE A 50 -3.89 -0.94 0.36
CA ILE A 50 -4.30 -0.45 1.70
C ILE A 50 -3.19 0.41 2.33
N ARG A 51 -1.93 -0.03 2.29
CA ARG A 51 -0.83 0.72 2.92
C ARG A 51 -0.63 2.11 2.32
N ALA A 52 -0.73 2.23 1.00
CA ALA A 52 -0.53 3.52 0.33
C ALA A 52 -1.65 4.51 0.66
N CYS A 53 -2.92 4.06 0.73
CA CYS A 53 -4.05 4.95 0.96
C CYS A 53 -4.36 5.19 2.44
N SER A 54 -4.06 4.24 3.35
CA SER A 54 -4.51 4.30 4.74
C SER A 54 -3.91 5.48 5.51
N ILE A 55 -2.64 5.80 5.27
CA ILE A 55 -1.94 6.85 6.02
C ILE A 55 -2.40 8.24 5.57
N SER A 56 -2.55 8.43 4.26
CA SER A 56 -3.09 9.66 3.69
C SER A 56 -4.53 9.88 4.13
N PHE A 57 -5.37 8.84 4.04
CA PHE A 57 -6.76 8.90 4.51
C PHE A 57 -6.86 9.25 6.00
N GLY A 58 -5.98 8.69 6.84
CA GLY A 58 -5.94 9.02 8.27
C GLY A 58 -5.53 10.48 8.53
N ALA A 59 -4.51 10.97 7.81
CA ALA A 59 -4.10 12.37 7.87
C ALA A 59 -5.22 13.33 7.42
N ASP A 60 -5.98 12.95 6.40
CA ASP A 60 -7.13 13.69 5.86
C ASP A 60 -8.28 13.84 6.87
N GLN A 61 -8.34 12.96 7.88
CA GLN A 61 -9.33 13.08 8.97
C GLN A 61 -8.95 14.17 10.00
N LEU A 62 -7.68 14.58 10.07
CA LEU A 62 -7.26 15.64 10.98
C LEU A 62 -7.73 16.99 10.41
N HIS A 63 -8.73 17.59 11.06
CA HIS A 63 -9.30 18.84 10.61
C HIS A 63 -8.29 19.99 10.71
N LYS A 64 -8.04 20.68 9.60
CA LYS A 64 -7.28 21.94 9.54
C LYS A 64 -8.15 23.09 10.07
N LYS A 65 -8.59 23.02 11.33
CA LYS A 65 -9.10 24.22 12.00
C LYS A 65 -7.91 25.16 12.19
N ASN A 66 -8.14 26.45 11.98
CA ASN A 66 -7.20 27.57 12.02
C ASN A 66 -6.47 27.75 13.37
N ASN A 67 -5.87 26.69 13.88
CA ASN A 67 -5.20 26.58 15.15
C ASN A 67 -3.73 26.31 14.87
N GLN A 68 -2.86 27.08 15.52
CA GLN A 68 -1.40 26.94 15.57
C GLN A 68 -0.90 25.54 16.01
N SER A 69 -1.81 24.62 16.33
CA SER A 69 -1.56 23.27 16.82
C SER A 69 -1.76 22.17 15.76
N TYR A 70 -2.16 22.47 14.52
CA TYR A 70 -2.37 21.45 13.49
C TYR A 70 -1.10 20.64 13.19
N ASP A 71 0.04 21.32 13.00
CA ASP A 71 1.31 20.67 12.69
C ASP A 71 1.75 19.72 13.82
N ARG A 72 1.52 20.13 15.08
CA ARG A 72 1.80 19.29 16.26
C ARG A 72 0.90 18.05 16.30
N LEU A 73 -0.39 18.20 16.00
CA LEU A 73 -1.33 17.08 15.94
C LEU A 73 -0.97 16.09 14.82
N LEU A 74 -0.58 16.61 13.66
CA LEU A 74 -0.16 15.81 12.53
C LEU A 74 1.14 15.04 12.82
N GLN A 75 2.12 15.71 13.44
CA GLN A 75 3.36 15.06 13.88
C GLN A 75 3.08 13.96 14.92
N ASN A 76 2.21 14.22 15.88
CA ASN A 76 1.81 13.21 16.88
C ASN A 76 1.09 12.01 16.23
N PHE A 77 0.23 12.27 15.24
CA PHE A 77 -0.42 11.20 14.47
C PHE A 77 0.61 10.31 13.78
N PHE A 78 1.57 10.88 13.05
CA PHE A 78 2.61 10.11 12.38
C PHE A 78 3.49 9.35 13.39
N ASN A 79 3.89 10.00 14.49
CA ASN A 79 4.68 9.35 15.54
C ASN A 79 3.95 8.13 16.11
N TRP A 80 2.66 8.27 16.45
CA TRP A 80 1.87 7.17 16.98
C TRP A 80 1.62 6.07 15.94
N TYR A 81 1.38 6.45 14.69
CA TYR A 81 1.23 5.52 13.58
C TYR A 81 2.48 4.65 13.41
N TYR A 82 3.68 5.25 13.37
CA TYR A 82 4.93 4.50 13.22
C TYR A 82 5.26 3.66 14.46
N ALA A 83 4.97 4.17 15.67
CA ALA A 83 5.13 3.40 16.90
C ALA A 83 4.22 2.15 16.90
N ALA A 84 2.94 2.32 16.57
CA ALA A 84 1.98 1.22 16.48
C ALA A 84 2.36 0.23 15.37
N ALA A 85 2.82 0.71 14.21
CA ALA A 85 3.31 -0.14 13.14
C ALA A 85 4.51 -0.97 13.59
N GLY A 86 5.49 -0.37 14.27
CA GLY A 86 6.64 -1.08 14.84
C GLY A 86 6.23 -2.18 15.81
N ILE A 87 5.33 -1.86 16.76
CA ILE A 87 4.80 -2.84 17.72
C ILE A 87 4.07 -3.98 16.98
N SER A 88 3.28 -3.66 15.96
CA SER A 88 2.55 -4.67 15.18
C SER A 88 3.49 -5.64 14.45
N VAL A 89 4.63 -5.17 13.94
CA VAL A 89 5.65 -6.02 13.29
C VAL A 89 6.30 -6.94 14.32
N VAL A 90 6.66 -6.43 15.50
CA VAL A 90 7.22 -7.26 16.57
C VAL A 90 6.23 -8.36 16.98
N LEU A 91 4.96 -8.02 17.19
CA LEU A 91 3.91 -9.00 17.51
C LEU A 91 3.70 -10.01 16.38
N ALA A 92 3.75 -9.59 15.12
CA ALA A 92 3.63 -10.48 13.97
C ALA A 92 4.80 -11.48 13.92
N LEU A 93 6.04 -11.03 14.11
CA LEU A 93 7.22 -11.89 14.03
C LEU A 93 7.42 -12.78 15.26
N THR A 94 6.75 -12.48 16.37
CA THR A 94 6.85 -13.26 17.62
C THR A 94 5.60 -14.11 17.83
N VAL A 95 4.46 -13.48 18.13
CA VAL A 95 3.21 -14.15 18.50
C VAL A 95 2.63 -14.93 17.32
N ILE A 96 2.53 -14.31 16.14
CA ILE A 96 1.91 -15.00 14.99
C ILE A 96 2.80 -16.14 14.49
N VAL A 97 4.12 -15.95 14.46
CA VAL A 97 5.08 -17.01 14.12
C VAL A 97 5.01 -18.15 15.15
N TYR A 98 4.95 -17.85 16.45
CA TYR A 98 4.76 -18.85 17.49
C TYR A 98 3.47 -19.66 17.30
N ILE A 99 2.35 -18.99 16.95
CA ILE A 99 1.09 -19.68 16.67
C ILE A 99 1.22 -20.56 15.42
N GLN A 100 1.89 -20.09 14.37
CA GLN A 100 2.11 -20.87 13.15
C GLN A 100 2.94 -22.12 13.41
N ASP A 101 3.95 -22.03 14.26
CA ASP A 101 4.84 -23.14 14.61
C ASP A 101 4.14 -24.17 15.50
N GLN A 102 3.48 -23.74 16.58
CA GLN A 102 2.90 -24.65 17.57
C GLN A 102 1.50 -25.17 17.21
N PHE A 103 0.66 -24.33 16.59
CA PHE A 103 -0.73 -24.68 16.26
C PHE A 103 -0.95 -24.89 14.75
N GLY A 104 0.11 -24.75 13.95
CA GLY A 104 0.10 -24.99 12.52
C GLY A 104 -0.52 -23.88 11.68
N TRP A 105 -0.34 -24.01 10.37
CA TRP A 105 -0.74 -23.00 9.37
C TRP A 105 -2.25 -22.74 9.29
N LYS A 106 -3.09 -23.71 9.66
CA LYS A 106 -4.55 -23.54 9.69
C LYS A 106 -4.95 -22.46 10.69
N VAL A 107 -4.40 -22.50 11.91
CA VAL A 107 -4.68 -21.48 12.95
C VAL A 107 -3.88 -20.22 12.64
N GLY A 108 -2.62 -20.38 12.25
CA GLY A 108 -1.70 -19.27 11.96
C GLY A 108 -2.14 -18.32 10.84
N PHE A 109 -2.85 -18.80 9.82
CA PHE A 109 -3.46 -17.93 8.80
C PHE A 109 -4.88 -17.47 9.17
N GLY A 110 -5.58 -18.20 10.04
CA GLY A 110 -6.91 -17.83 10.49
C GLY A 110 -6.93 -16.58 11.37
N VAL A 111 -5.95 -16.45 12.27
CA VAL A 111 -5.85 -15.28 13.16
C VAL A 111 -5.69 -13.97 12.36
N PRO A 112 -4.72 -13.82 11.43
CA PRO A 112 -4.64 -12.62 10.58
C PRO A 112 -5.88 -12.41 9.70
N ALA A 113 -6.49 -13.48 9.18
CA ALA A 113 -7.70 -13.37 8.36
C ALA A 113 -8.87 -12.78 9.16
N LEU A 114 -9.06 -13.22 10.42
CA LEU A 114 -10.09 -12.69 11.31
C LEU A 114 -9.81 -11.24 11.70
N LEU A 115 -8.56 -10.90 12.06
CA LEU A 115 -8.18 -9.52 12.37
C LEU A 115 -8.42 -8.57 11.20
N MET A 116 -8.10 -8.99 9.98
CA MET A 116 -8.39 -8.22 8.77
C MET A 116 -9.90 -8.06 8.54
N PHE A 117 -10.70 -9.10 8.80
CA PHE A 117 -12.16 -9.01 8.68
C PHE A 117 -12.75 -8.02 9.68
N ILE A 118 -12.34 -8.09 10.95
CA ILE A 118 -12.76 -7.16 12.01
C ILE A 118 -12.34 -5.73 11.65
N SER A 119 -11.11 -5.54 11.19
CA SER A 119 -10.62 -4.23 10.73
C SER A 119 -11.47 -3.68 9.59
N ALA A 120 -11.74 -4.47 8.53
CA ALA A 120 -12.57 -4.06 7.41
C ALA A 120 -14.02 -3.73 7.85
N ALA A 121 -14.62 -4.56 8.71
CA ALA A 121 -15.95 -4.32 9.24
C ALA A 121 -16.01 -3.01 10.04
N SER A 122 -15.03 -2.77 10.93
CA SER A 122 -14.94 -1.54 11.71
C SER A 122 -14.78 -0.30 10.83
N PHE A 123 -13.97 -0.38 9.76
CA PHE A 123 -13.78 0.70 8.80
C PHE A 123 -15.07 1.04 8.05
N ILE A 124 -15.83 0.03 7.61
CA ILE A 124 -17.11 0.25 6.92
C ILE A 124 -18.15 0.84 7.88
N LEU A 125 -18.26 0.30 9.11
CA LEU A 125 -19.20 0.79 10.12
C LEU A 125 -18.91 2.25 10.51
N ALA A 126 -17.63 2.62 10.61
CA ALA A 126 -17.23 4.00 10.88
C ALA A 126 -17.34 4.94 9.68
N SER A 127 -17.74 4.46 8.50
CA SER A 127 -17.76 5.25 7.26
C SER A 127 -18.61 6.53 7.35
N SER A 128 -19.64 6.57 8.20
CA SER A 128 -20.48 7.75 8.39
C SER A 128 -19.77 8.88 9.15
N TYR A 129 -18.75 8.56 9.93
CA TYR A 129 -17.98 9.53 10.73
C TYR A 129 -16.80 10.13 9.97
N TYR A 130 -16.42 9.53 8.84
CA TYR A 130 -15.26 9.99 8.08
C TYR A 130 -15.56 11.22 7.23
N ILE A 131 -14.58 12.12 7.20
CA ILE A 131 -14.51 13.24 6.28
C ILE A 131 -14.16 12.68 4.90
N LYS A 132 -15.09 12.84 3.95
CA LYS A 132 -14.93 12.38 2.56
C LYS A 132 -14.44 13.55 1.71
N ILE A 133 -13.18 13.52 1.32
CA ILE A 133 -12.59 14.51 0.43
C ILE A 133 -12.99 14.20 -1.01
N ASN A 134 -13.32 15.22 -1.79
CA ASN A 134 -13.64 15.07 -3.21
C ASN A 134 -12.43 14.57 -4.00
N ALA A 135 -12.66 13.71 -4.99
CA ALA A 135 -11.59 13.18 -5.83
C ALA A 135 -10.84 14.32 -6.54
N ASN A 136 -9.53 14.40 -6.33
CA ASN A 136 -8.67 15.28 -7.09
C ASN A 136 -8.40 14.71 -8.49
N LYS A 137 -8.02 15.54 -9.45
CA LYS A 137 -7.71 15.13 -10.82
C LYS A 137 -6.63 14.02 -10.82
N SER A 138 -6.77 13.03 -11.71
CA SER A 138 -5.88 11.86 -11.79
C SER A 138 -4.41 12.26 -11.96
N LEU A 139 -3.57 11.93 -10.96
CA LEU A 139 -2.12 12.15 -11.00
C LEU A 139 -1.47 11.47 -12.21
N PHE A 140 -1.95 10.29 -12.58
CA PHE A 140 -1.47 9.55 -13.75
C PHE A 140 -1.73 10.30 -15.06
N SER A 141 -2.87 10.99 -15.16
CA SER A 141 -3.13 11.86 -16.30
C SER A 141 -2.14 13.01 -16.35
N GLY A 142 -1.75 13.57 -15.20
CA GLY A 142 -0.71 14.59 -15.11
C GLY A 142 0.64 14.07 -15.60
N PHE A 143 1.09 12.91 -15.12
CA PHE A 143 2.35 12.29 -15.59
C PHE A 143 2.33 11.99 -17.08
N ALA A 144 1.26 11.39 -17.58
CA ALA A 144 1.11 11.11 -19.01
C ALA A 144 1.16 12.40 -19.85
N HIS A 145 0.53 13.48 -19.36
CA HIS A 145 0.53 14.77 -20.04
C HIS A 145 1.94 15.39 -20.07
N VAL A 146 2.68 15.32 -18.97
CA VAL A 146 4.07 15.81 -18.89
C VAL A 146 4.99 15.01 -19.82
N ILE A 147 4.87 13.69 -19.86
CA ILE A 147 5.65 12.83 -20.77
C ILE A 147 5.30 13.13 -22.23
N ALA A 148 4.00 13.22 -22.56
CA ALA A 148 3.57 13.54 -23.91
C ALA A 148 4.05 14.94 -24.34
N ALA A 149 3.94 15.93 -23.45
CA ALA A 149 4.40 17.30 -23.71
C ALA A 149 5.93 17.37 -23.86
N SER A 150 6.70 16.64 -23.04
CA SER A 150 8.16 16.65 -23.13
C SER A 150 8.67 15.97 -24.40
N VAL A 151 8.06 14.85 -24.81
CA VAL A 151 8.41 14.19 -26.09
C VAL A 151 8.02 15.06 -27.27
N LYS A 152 6.83 15.67 -27.24
CA LYS A 152 6.36 16.57 -28.31
C LYS A 152 7.23 17.83 -28.42
N ASN A 153 7.69 18.36 -27.29
CA ASN A 153 8.46 19.60 -27.25
C ASN A 153 9.97 19.39 -27.30
N LYS A 154 10.46 18.14 -27.45
CA LYS A 154 11.90 17.80 -27.48
C LYS A 154 12.66 18.52 -28.60
N HIS A 155 11.98 18.86 -29.70
CA HIS A 155 12.57 19.51 -30.86
C HIS A 155 12.29 21.02 -30.94
N PHE A 156 11.66 21.61 -29.92
CA PHE A 156 11.48 23.06 -29.89
C PHE A 156 12.80 23.74 -29.56
N ILE A 157 13.19 24.68 -30.43
CA ILE A 157 14.28 25.61 -30.16
C ILE A 157 13.78 26.54 -29.05
N LEU A 158 14.52 26.61 -27.94
CA LEU A 158 14.22 27.54 -26.85
C LEU A 158 14.21 28.98 -27.41
N PRO A 159 13.25 29.82 -27.02
CA PRO A 159 13.25 31.22 -27.44
C PRO A 159 14.57 31.90 -27.01
N PRO A 160 15.08 32.84 -27.83
CA PRO A 160 16.30 33.56 -27.53
C PRO A 160 16.18 34.30 -26.18
N LYS A 161 17.30 34.40 -25.44
CA LYS A 161 17.36 35.00 -24.10
C LYS A 161 16.90 36.47 -24.04
N ASP A 162 16.83 37.16 -25.18
CA ASP A 162 16.45 38.57 -25.31
C ASP A 162 14.96 38.78 -25.61
N GLU A 163 14.17 37.72 -25.78
CA GLU A 163 12.72 37.83 -25.90
C GLU A 163 12.06 37.51 -24.56
N ASP A 164 11.19 38.41 -24.09
CA ASP A 164 10.29 38.22 -22.93
C ASP A 164 9.29 37.08 -23.21
N GLY A 165 9.80 35.85 -23.25
CA GLY A 165 8.99 34.65 -23.40
C GLY A 165 8.14 34.46 -22.14
N CYS A 166 6.82 34.59 -22.28
CA CYS A 166 5.87 34.30 -21.20
C CYS A 166 5.91 32.81 -20.85
N TYR A 167 6.72 32.43 -19.86
CA TYR A 167 6.61 31.13 -19.19
C TYR A 167 5.37 31.13 -18.29
N HIS A 168 4.62 30.03 -18.29
CA HIS A 168 3.47 29.87 -17.41
C HIS A 168 3.94 29.87 -15.95
N HIS A 169 3.84 31.01 -15.28
CA HIS A 169 4.20 31.17 -13.87
C HIS A 169 2.97 31.00 -12.99
N TYR A 170 3.06 30.09 -12.01
CA TYR A 170 2.22 30.20 -10.82
C TYR A 170 2.70 31.40 -10.00
N LYS A 171 1.77 32.14 -9.39
CA LYS A 171 2.03 33.44 -8.69
C LYS A 171 3.20 33.42 -7.69
N ASP A 172 3.57 32.25 -7.15
CA ASP A 172 4.61 32.09 -6.12
C ASP A 172 5.86 31.30 -6.60
N SER A 173 6.06 31.15 -7.91
CA SER A 173 7.18 30.36 -8.46
C SER A 173 8.42 31.21 -8.72
N ILE A 174 9.58 30.80 -8.19
CA ILE A 174 10.87 31.45 -8.45
C ILE A 174 11.29 31.19 -9.90
N LEU A 175 11.62 32.27 -10.64
CA LEU A 175 12.10 32.20 -12.02
C LEU A 175 13.39 31.38 -12.07
N THR A 176 13.32 30.17 -12.61
CA THR A 176 14.49 29.28 -12.77
C THR A 176 14.77 29.10 -14.25
N VAL A 177 15.89 29.67 -14.71
CA VAL A 177 16.34 29.54 -16.10
C VAL A 177 16.91 28.14 -16.32
N PRO A 178 16.63 27.46 -17.45
CA PRO A 178 17.21 26.16 -17.75
C PRO A 178 18.73 26.20 -17.70
N THR A 179 19.36 25.26 -16.98
CA THR A 179 20.81 25.19 -16.84
C THR A 179 21.45 24.83 -18.19
N GLN A 180 22.50 25.54 -18.60
CA GLN A 180 23.19 25.34 -19.89
C GLN A 180 24.01 24.04 -19.99
N LYS A 181 23.98 23.19 -18.97
CA LYS A 181 24.65 21.89 -18.97
C LYS A 181 23.60 20.80 -19.15
N LEU A 182 23.51 20.29 -20.38
CA LEU A 182 23.01 18.95 -20.67
C LEU A 182 24.14 17.93 -20.53
#